data_AF-A0A8T4S495-F1
#
_entry.id   AF-A0A8T4S495-F1
#
_cell.length_a   1.000
_cell.length_b   1.000
_cell.length_c   1.000
_cell.angle_alpha   90.00
_cell.angle_beta   90.00
_cell.angle_gamma   90.00
#
_symmetry.space_group_name_H-M   'P 1'
#
loop_
_entity.id
_entity.type
_entity.pdbx_description
1 polymer ?
#
loop_
_entity_poly.entity_id
_entity_poly.type
_entity_poly.pdbx_seq_one_letter_code
_entity_poly.pdbx_strand_id
1 'polypeptide(L)'
;MNKAILATIFFILLCPVFAEMQKVMVLDLYYDNGKIFVIDKAIKYGYYPEQRHSAESEYSLQILQKGSILHSSLFKEPNIVYREGSDENGILSGGKVVLDEREFSVIVPYFGEADEIRIISPEGSISGSERLEKGKGNYYFIAGIAILAIVIIFVIIRRKSR
;
A
#
# COMPACT_ATOMS: atom_id res chain seq x y z
N MET A 1 -33.21 33.70 4.86
CA MET A 1 -31.83 33.17 4.92
C MET A 1 -30.97 33.95 3.94
N ASN A 2 -29.83 34.50 4.38
CA ASN A 2 -29.07 35.46 3.58
C ASN A 2 -28.45 34.75 2.35
N LYS A 3 -28.57 35.31 1.14
CA LYS A 3 -28.10 34.65 -0.11
C LYS A 3 -26.61 34.30 -0.07
N ALA A 4 -25.82 35.09 0.68
CA ALA A 4 -24.41 34.83 0.93
C ALA A 4 -24.17 33.54 1.74
N ILE A 5 -25.02 33.24 2.74
CA ILE A 5 -24.91 32.02 3.55
C ILE A 5 -25.19 30.79 2.68
N LEU A 6 -26.19 30.88 1.79
CA LEU A 6 -26.54 29.80 0.88
C LEU A 6 -25.40 29.53 -0.12
N ALA A 7 -24.77 30.58 -0.65
CA ALA A 7 -23.62 30.47 -1.56
C ALA A 7 -22.40 29.83 -0.87
N THR A 8 -22.11 30.19 0.38
CA THR A 8 -21.02 29.58 1.15
C THR A 8 -21.25 28.09 1.40
N ILE A 9 -22.47 27.70 1.79
CA ILE A 9 -22.81 26.29 2.01
C ILE A 9 -22.69 25.50 0.69
N PHE A 10 -23.16 26.07 -0.42
CA PHE A 10 -23.05 25.46 -1.74
C PHE A 10 -21.59 25.27 -2.17
N PHE A 11 -20.70 26.23 -1.88
CA PHE A 11 -19.28 26.14 -2.20
C PHE A 11 -18.54 25.08 -1.34
N ILE A 12 -18.92 24.93 -0.07
CA ILE A 12 -18.37 23.90 0.82
C ILE A 12 -18.82 22.50 0.38
N LEU A 13 -20.09 22.35 -0.03
CA LEU A 13 -20.63 21.09 -0.54
C LEU A 13 -20.08 20.70 -1.92
N LEU A 14 -19.66 21.69 -2.71
CA LEU A 14 -18.96 21.48 -3.99
C LEU A 14 -17.48 21.18 -3.82
N CYS A 15 -16.93 21.15 -2.61
CA CYS A 15 -15.56 20.70 -2.40
C CYS A 15 -15.58 19.16 -2.45
N PRO A 16 -15.19 18.52 -3.58
CA PRO A 16 -15.06 17.08 -3.61
C PRO A 16 -14.03 16.69 -2.54
N VAL A 17 -14.47 15.87 -1.57
CA VAL A 17 -13.57 15.13 -0.70
C VAL A 17 -12.90 14.08 -1.58
N PHE A 18 -11.94 14.50 -2.40
CA PHE A 18 -11.06 13.58 -3.08
C PHE A 18 -10.18 12.97 -2.00
N ALA A 19 -10.46 11.72 -1.63
CA ALA A 19 -9.49 10.93 -0.89
C ALA A 19 -8.25 10.83 -1.78
N GLU A 20 -7.19 11.58 -1.42
CA GLU A 20 -5.95 11.62 -2.20
C GLU A 20 -5.42 10.18 -2.33
N MET A 21 -5.26 9.71 -3.56
CA MET A 21 -4.65 8.40 -3.80
C MET A 21 -3.22 8.43 -3.25
N GLN A 22 -2.93 7.54 -2.32
CA GLN A 22 -1.62 7.48 -1.68
C GLN A 22 -0.72 6.50 -2.42
N LYS A 23 0.60 6.66 -2.30
CA LYS A 23 1.52 5.63 -2.77
C LYS A 23 1.40 4.42 -1.86
N VAL A 24 1.21 3.27 -2.47
CA VAL A 24 1.22 1.96 -1.83
C VAL A 24 2.27 1.08 -2.50
N MET A 25 2.80 0.13 -1.74
CA MET A 25 3.71 -0.88 -2.24
C MET A 25 2.95 -2.18 -2.33
N VAL A 26 2.91 -2.77 -3.53
CA VAL A 26 2.39 -4.11 -3.77
C VAL A 26 3.58 -5.06 -3.73
N LEU A 27 3.53 -6.03 -2.84
CA LEU A 27 4.54 -7.05 -2.66
C LEU A 27 3.99 -8.36 -3.18
N ASP A 28 4.64 -8.92 -4.19
CA ASP A 28 4.33 -10.25 -4.68
C ASP A 28 5.19 -11.24 -3.89
N LEU A 29 4.52 -12.19 -3.25
CA LEU A 29 5.08 -13.08 -2.24
C LEU A 29 4.90 -14.54 -2.67
N TYR A 30 5.88 -15.37 -2.33
CA TYR A 30 5.83 -16.83 -2.49
C TYR A 30 5.90 -17.51 -1.14
N TYR A 31 4.96 -18.40 -0.85
CA TYR A 31 4.94 -19.24 0.33
C TYR A 31 5.53 -20.63 0.02
N ASP A 32 6.51 -21.05 0.81
CA ASP A 32 7.07 -22.40 0.75
C ASP A 32 7.40 -22.91 2.15
N ASN A 33 6.63 -23.91 2.60
CA ASN A 33 6.88 -24.66 3.83
C ASN A 33 7.13 -23.77 5.07
N GLY A 34 6.26 -22.78 5.32
CA GLY A 34 6.38 -21.87 6.46
C GLY A 34 7.32 -20.68 6.25
N LYS A 35 7.89 -20.55 5.06
CA LYS A 35 8.72 -19.41 4.66
C LYS A 35 8.00 -18.58 3.61
N ILE A 36 8.16 -17.26 3.72
CA ILE A 36 7.62 -16.31 2.75
C ILE A 36 8.77 -15.56 2.11
N PHE A 37 8.80 -15.57 0.79
CA PHE A 37 9.80 -14.93 -0.03
C PHE A 37 9.16 -13.76 -0.78
N VAL A 38 9.88 -12.64 -0.87
CA VAL A 38 9.46 -11.53 -1.74
C VAL A 38 9.96 -11.85 -3.16
N ILE A 39 9.04 -11.97 -4.11
CA ILE A 39 9.32 -12.24 -5.52
C ILE A 39 9.57 -10.92 -6.26
N ASP A 40 8.64 -9.97 -6.09
CA ASP A 40 8.67 -8.67 -6.76
C ASP A 40 8.00 -7.60 -5.90
N LYS A 41 8.26 -6.33 -6.23
CA LYS A 41 7.67 -5.17 -5.58
C LYS A 41 7.35 -4.07 -6.58
N ALA A 42 6.15 -3.52 -6.49
CA ALA A 42 5.70 -2.42 -7.33
C ALA A 42 5.13 -1.28 -6.48
N ILE A 43 5.56 -0.04 -6.76
CA ILE A 43 4.96 1.16 -6.17
C ILE A 43 3.80 1.60 -7.07
N LYS A 44 2.59 1.62 -6.51
CA LYS A 44 1.36 2.03 -7.20
C LYS A 44 0.67 3.17 -6.44
N TYR A 45 -0.26 3.85 -7.09
CA TYR A 45 -1.16 4.80 -6.43
C TYR A 45 -2.48 4.09 -6.13
N GLY A 46 -2.94 4.15 -4.90
CA GLY A 46 -4.15 3.46 -4.46
C GLY A 46 -4.44 3.68 -2.98
N TYR A 47 -5.19 2.74 -2.42
CA TYR A 47 -5.54 2.74 -1.00
C TYR A 47 -5.02 1.47 -0.36
N TYR A 48 -4.41 1.61 0.81
CA TYR A 48 -4.08 0.47 1.67
C TYR A 48 -5.35 0.10 2.46
N PRO A 49 -5.90 -1.11 2.29
CA PRO A 49 -7.07 -1.53 3.04
C PRO A 49 -6.72 -1.71 4.51
N GLU A 50 -7.43 -1.02 5.40
CA GLU A 50 -7.30 -1.25 6.83
C GLU A 50 -7.83 -2.64 7.18
N GLN A 51 -6.93 -3.56 7.51
CA GLN A 51 -7.31 -4.93 7.87
C GLN A 51 -7.64 -5.01 9.36
N ARG A 52 -8.82 -5.54 9.70
CA ARG A 52 -9.17 -5.87 11.09
C ARG A 52 -8.50 -7.20 11.46
N HIS A 53 -7.56 -7.13 12.39
CA HIS A 53 -6.77 -8.26 12.86
C HIS A 53 -7.62 -9.32 13.58
N SER A 54 -7.36 -10.59 13.30
CA SER A 54 -7.86 -11.74 14.08
C SER A 54 -6.65 -12.51 14.60
N ALA A 55 -6.50 -12.57 15.92
CA ALA A 55 -5.22 -12.79 16.61
C ALA A 55 -4.58 -14.19 16.51
N GLU A 56 -5.08 -15.10 15.67
CA GLU A 56 -4.56 -16.48 15.63
C GLU A 56 -3.91 -16.79 14.26
N SER A 57 -2.61 -17.10 14.34
CA SER A 57 -1.77 -17.64 13.25
C SER A 57 -1.59 -16.73 12.03
N GLU A 58 -1.17 -15.48 12.23
CA GLU A 58 -0.89 -14.53 11.14
C GLU A 58 0.61 -14.23 11.04
N TYR A 59 1.12 -14.08 9.82
CA TYR A 59 2.45 -13.52 9.57
C TYR A 59 2.43 -12.02 9.84
N SER A 60 3.54 -11.48 10.35
CA SER A 60 3.71 -10.04 10.54
C SER A 60 4.65 -9.48 9.49
N LEU A 61 4.17 -8.52 8.70
CA LEU A 61 4.97 -7.74 7.78
C LEU A 61 5.34 -6.41 8.41
N GLN A 62 6.64 -6.17 8.54
CA GLN A 62 7.22 -4.95 9.09
C GLN A 62 7.95 -4.18 8.00
N ILE A 63 7.70 -2.87 7.93
CA ILE A 63 8.47 -1.94 7.12
C ILE A 63 9.40 -1.19 8.07
N LEU A 64 10.70 -1.23 7.78
CA LEU A 64 11.73 -0.66 8.65
C LEU A 64 12.49 0.47 7.97
N GLN A 65 12.98 1.37 8.80
CA GLN A 65 14.00 2.36 8.49
C GLN A 65 15.12 2.25 9.54
N LYS A 66 16.32 1.85 9.12
CA LYS A 66 17.51 1.75 9.99
C LYS A 66 17.24 0.95 11.27
N GLY A 67 16.41 -0.09 11.17
CA GLY A 67 16.00 -0.94 12.29
C GLY A 67 14.78 -0.46 13.08
N SER A 68 14.27 0.75 12.84
CA SER A 68 13.02 1.24 13.45
C SER A 68 11.82 0.83 12.61
N ILE A 69 10.76 0.32 13.24
CA ILE A 69 9.52 -0.07 12.56
C ILE A 69 8.70 1.18 12.22
N LEU A 70 8.50 1.45 10.92
CA LEU A 70 7.62 2.51 10.43
C LEU A 70 6.16 2.04 10.37
N HIS A 71 5.96 0.77 10.03
CA HIS A 71 4.65 0.16 9.92
C HIS A 71 4.73 -1.35 10.18
N SER A 72 3.66 -1.90 10.75
CA SER A 72 3.46 -3.33 10.92
C SER A 72 2.04 -3.68 10.52
N SER A 73 1.90 -4.74 9.73
CA SER A 73 0.62 -5.32 9.34
C SER A 73 0.65 -6.82 9.57
N LEU A 74 -0.52 -7.42 9.74
CA LEU A 74 -0.66 -8.86 9.83
C LEU A 74 -1.37 -9.35 8.57
N PHE A 75 -1.01 -10.54 8.11
CA PHE A 75 -1.68 -11.19 7.00
C PHE A 75 -1.62 -12.72 7.17
N LYS A 76 -2.58 -13.40 6.56
CA LYS A 76 -2.59 -14.87 6.48
C LYS A 76 -2.01 -15.29 5.14
N GLU A 77 -1.26 -16.38 5.13
CA GLU A 77 -0.94 -17.07 3.89
C GLU A 77 -2.24 -17.49 3.18
N PRO A 78 -2.26 -17.51 1.83
CA PRO A 78 -3.37 -18.04 1.06
C PRO A 78 -3.70 -19.46 1.54
N ASN A 79 -4.84 -19.60 2.20
CA ASN A 79 -5.30 -20.86 2.76
C ASN A 79 -6.33 -21.52 1.84
N ILE A 80 -6.14 -22.82 1.65
CA ILE A 80 -6.97 -23.85 1.02
C ILE A 80 -8.46 -23.49 0.92
N VAL A 81 -9.00 -23.44 -0.30
CA VAL A 81 -10.46 -23.33 -0.53
C VAL A 81 -11.09 -24.73 -0.55
N TYR A 82 -12.07 -24.97 0.31
CA TYR A 82 -12.92 -26.16 0.22
C TYR A 82 -13.94 -25.96 -0.90
N ARG A 83 -13.91 -26.78 -1.97
CA ARG A 83 -15.01 -26.91 -2.93
C ARG A 83 -15.60 -28.30 -2.85
N GLU A 84 -16.92 -28.40 -2.99
CA GLU A 84 -17.57 -29.67 -3.29
C GLU A 84 -17.22 -30.09 -4.72
N GLY A 85 -16.62 -31.28 -4.88
CA GLY A 85 -16.26 -31.84 -6.17
C GLY A 85 -17.22 -32.97 -6.54
N SER A 86 -17.82 -32.90 -7.72
CA SER A 86 -18.64 -34.00 -8.23
C SER A 86 -17.75 -35.01 -8.98
N ASP A 87 -17.92 -36.30 -8.72
CA ASP A 87 -17.24 -37.34 -9.51
C ASP A 87 -17.81 -37.44 -10.93
N GLU A 88 -17.22 -38.28 -11.77
CA GLU A 88 -17.68 -38.54 -13.16
C GLU A 88 -19.11 -39.10 -13.24
N ASN A 89 -19.70 -39.50 -12.11
CA ASN A 89 -21.06 -40.02 -11.98
C ASN A 89 -22.04 -39.00 -11.38
N GLY A 90 -21.62 -37.75 -11.13
CA GLY A 90 -22.49 -36.70 -10.60
C GLY A 90 -22.72 -36.77 -9.09
N ILE A 91 -21.95 -37.57 -8.36
CA ILE A 91 -22.04 -37.69 -6.90
C ILE A 91 -21.16 -36.61 -6.26
N LEU A 92 -21.78 -35.76 -5.44
CA LEU A 92 -21.07 -34.77 -4.60
C LEU A 92 -20.18 -35.51 -3.60
N SER A 93 -18.94 -35.76 -3.99
CA SER A 93 -17.89 -36.18 -3.06
C SER A 93 -17.34 -34.91 -2.42
N GLY A 94 -17.55 -34.73 -1.11
CA GLY A 94 -16.99 -33.60 -0.35
C GLY A 94 -15.46 -33.70 -0.21
N GLY A 95 -14.75 -33.83 -1.32
CA GLY A 95 -13.30 -34.00 -1.39
C GLY A 95 -12.57 -32.68 -1.28
N LYS A 96 -11.48 -32.67 -0.51
CA LYS A 96 -10.58 -31.52 -0.36
C LYS A 96 -9.84 -31.27 -1.68
N VAL A 97 -10.21 -30.24 -2.43
CA VAL A 97 -9.36 -29.69 -3.50
C VAL A 97 -8.41 -28.69 -2.86
N VAL A 98 -7.14 -29.04 -2.74
CA VAL A 98 -6.10 -28.12 -2.25
C VAL A 98 -5.72 -27.18 -3.40
N LEU A 99 -6.20 -25.94 -3.38
CA LEU A 99 -5.63 -24.85 -4.17
C LEU A 99 -4.32 -24.43 -3.47
N ASP A 100 -3.22 -24.99 -3.92
CA ASP A 100 -1.85 -24.66 -3.48
C ASP A 100 -1.40 -23.36 -4.18
N GLU A 101 -2.16 -22.27 -3.98
CA GLU A 101 -1.77 -20.94 -4.45
C GLU A 101 -0.64 -20.45 -3.55
N ARG A 102 0.59 -20.76 -3.94
CA ARG A 102 1.80 -20.34 -3.21
C ARG A 102 2.19 -18.90 -3.50
N GLU A 103 1.70 -18.33 -4.59
CA GLU A 103 1.97 -16.94 -4.97
C GLU A 103 0.78 -16.05 -4.61
N PHE A 104 1.04 -14.93 -3.94
CA PHE A 104 0.01 -13.98 -3.53
C PHE A 104 0.58 -12.58 -3.35
N SER A 105 -0.28 -11.56 -3.42
CA SER A 105 0.15 -10.17 -3.27
C SER A 105 -0.37 -9.55 -1.98
N VAL A 106 0.48 -8.80 -1.28
CA VAL A 106 0.10 -7.98 -0.12
C VAL A 106 0.35 -6.51 -0.45
N ILE A 107 -0.66 -5.69 -0.22
CA ILE A 107 -0.57 -4.23 -0.39
C ILE A 107 -0.23 -3.62 0.98
N VAL A 108 0.80 -2.79 1.04
CA VAL A 108 1.22 -2.08 2.26
C VAL A 108 1.46 -0.59 1.97
N PRO A 109 1.41 0.28 2.99
CA PRO A 109 1.79 1.69 2.81
C PRO A 109 3.23 1.84 2.32
N TYR A 110 3.47 2.80 1.43
CA TYR A 110 4.82 3.10 0.93
C TYR A 110 5.48 4.22 1.74
N PHE A 111 6.68 3.94 2.27
CA PHE A 111 7.53 4.91 2.93
C PHE A 111 8.80 5.11 2.11
N GLY A 112 9.03 6.32 1.58
CA GLY A 112 10.15 6.58 0.66
C GLY A 112 11.52 6.46 1.30
N GLU A 113 11.54 6.50 2.63
CA GLU A 113 12.70 6.48 3.49
C GLU A 113 12.93 5.12 4.17
N ALA A 114 12.08 4.12 3.90
CA ALA A 114 12.26 2.74 4.33
C ALA A 114 13.46 2.10 3.60
N ASP A 115 14.15 1.19 4.29
CA ASP A 115 15.33 0.47 3.79
C ASP A 115 15.21 -1.06 3.87
N GLU A 116 14.22 -1.58 4.58
CA GLU A 116 13.99 -3.02 4.73
C GLU A 116 12.50 -3.34 4.88
N ILE A 117 12.09 -4.45 4.28
CA ILE A 117 10.86 -5.18 4.63
C ILE A 117 11.27 -6.45 5.32
N ARG A 118 10.58 -6.78 6.41
CA ARG A 118 10.78 -8.02 7.16
C ARG A 118 9.44 -8.71 7.35
N ILE A 119 9.43 -10.02 7.12
CA ILE A 119 8.28 -10.89 7.35
C ILE A 119 8.62 -11.82 8.51
N ILE A 120 7.81 -11.79 9.55
CA ILE A 120 7.95 -12.58 10.77
C ILE A 120 6.87 -13.65 10.77
N SER A 121 7.27 -14.89 11.03
CA SER A 121 6.37 -16.03 11.12
C SER A 121 5.53 -15.97 12.41
N PRO A 122 4.40 -16.71 12.50
CA PRO A 122 3.61 -16.80 13.73
C PRO A 122 4.43 -17.24 14.96
N GLU A 123 5.51 -17.99 14.77
CA GLU A 123 6.43 -18.46 15.81
C GLU A 123 7.46 -17.38 16.24
N GLY A 124 7.41 -16.19 15.64
CA GLY A 124 8.32 -15.07 15.94
C GLY A 124 9.67 -15.12 15.22
N SER A 125 9.86 -16.05 14.28
CA SER A 125 11.10 -16.16 13.51
C SER A 125 11.06 -15.29 12.25
N ILE A 126 12.22 -14.84 11.75
CA ILE A 126 12.26 -14.12 10.46
C ILE A 126 12.03 -15.14 9.34
N SER A 127 10.88 -15.02 8.69
CA SER A 127 10.44 -15.86 7.57
C SER A 127 11.05 -15.37 6.24
N GLY A 128 11.17 -14.05 6.08
CA GLY A 128 11.77 -13.41 4.91
C GLY A 128 12.19 -11.98 5.17
N SER A 129 13.13 -11.46 4.38
CA SER A 129 13.49 -10.05 4.38
C SER A 129 13.93 -9.59 2.99
N GLU A 130 13.66 -8.32 2.68
CA GLU A 130 13.99 -7.70 1.40
C GLU A 130 14.52 -6.28 1.65
N ARG A 131 15.66 -5.94 1.04
CA ARG A 131 16.21 -4.58 1.14
C ARG A 131 15.52 -3.67 0.14
N LEU A 132 15.16 -2.47 0.59
CA LEU A 132 14.58 -1.45 -0.26
C LEU A 132 15.66 -0.49 -0.73
N GLU A 133 15.69 -0.26 -2.04
CA GLU A 133 16.46 0.85 -2.59
C GLU A 133 15.76 2.16 -2.20
N LYS A 134 16.53 3.12 -1.67
CA LYS A 134 15.98 4.43 -1.34
C LYS A 134 15.35 5.05 -2.58
N GLY A 135 14.06 5.38 -2.48
CA GLY A 135 13.37 6.13 -3.52
C GLY A 135 14.09 7.46 -3.76
N LYS A 136 14.46 7.74 -5.01
CA LYS A 136 14.92 9.08 -5.39
C LYS A 136 13.79 10.06 -5.09
N GLY A 137 14.03 11.01 -4.18
CA GLY A 137 13.07 12.04 -3.85
C GLY A 137 12.56 12.75 -5.10
N ASN A 138 11.33 13.27 -5.06
CA ASN A 138 10.73 13.92 -6.23
C ASN A 138 11.29 15.34 -6.44
N TYR A 139 12.57 15.42 -6.82
CA TYR A 139 13.31 16.67 -7.03
C TYR A 139 12.64 17.57 -8.09
N TYR A 140 11.90 16.97 -9.03
CA TYR A 140 11.16 17.68 -10.07
C TYR A 140 10.02 18.54 -9.52
N PHE A 141 9.36 18.11 -8.43
CA PHE A 141 8.29 18.91 -7.80
C PHE A 141 8.85 20.16 -7.13
N ILE A 142 9.97 20.01 -6.39
CA ILE A 142 10.67 21.14 -5.74
C ILE A 142 11.21 22.11 -6.80
N ALA A 143 11.80 21.59 -7.89
CA ALA A 143 12.26 22.40 -9.01
C ALA A 143 11.11 23.17 -9.68
N GLY A 144 9.94 22.55 -9.85
CA GLY A 144 8.74 23.21 -10.38
C GLY A 144 8.27 24.39 -9.54
N ILE A 145 8.23 24.23 -8.21
CA ILE A 145 7.87 25.32 -7.29
C ILE A 145 8.89 26.46 -7.35
N ALA A 146 10.18 26.14 -7.41
CA ALA A 146 11.24 27.16 -7.50
C ALA A 146 11.13 28.00 -8.79
N ILE A 147 10.86 27.37 -9.93
CA ILE A 147 10.66 28.08 -11.20
C ILE A 147 9.44 29.00 -11.13
N LEU A 148 8.33 28.52 -10.56
CA LEU A 148 7.11 29.33 -10.41
C LEU A 148 7.37 30.58 -9.54
N ALA A 149 8.11 30.43 -8.44
CA ALA A 149 8.49 31.54 -7.57
C ALA A 149 9.35 32.59 -8.32
N ILE A 150 10.31 32.14 -9.13
CA ILE A 150 11.14 33.03 -9.95
C ILE A 150 10.28 33.82 -10.95
N VAL A 151 9.31 33.18 -11.60
CA VAL A 151 8.41 33.84 -12.55
C VAL A 151 7.54 34.90 -11.84
N ILE A 152 7.01 34.60 -10.66
CA ILE A 152 6.21 35.55 -9.86
C ILE A 152 7.06 36.75 -9.47
N ILE A 153 8.29 36.53 -8.97
CA ILE A 153 9.23 37.61 -8.62
C ILE A 153 9.52 38.48 -9.85
N PHE A 154 9.77 37.87 -11.01
CA PHE A 154 10.03 38.58 -12.25
C PHE A 154 8.85 39.46 -12.69
N VAL A 155 7.62 38.96 -12.57
CA VAL A 155 6.39 39.73 -12.89
C VAL A 155 6.20 40.91 -11.94
N ILE A 156 6.46 40.73 -10.64
CA ILE A 156 6.37 41.80 -9.64
C ILE A 156 7.39 42.90 -9.93
N ILE A 157 8.65 42.54 -10.20
CA ILE A 157 9.71 43.50 -10.55
C ILE A 157 9.33 44.27 -11.82
N ARG A 158 8.83 43.57 -12.85
CA ARG A 158 8.45 44.21 -14.12
C ARG A 158 7.25 45.14 -13.97
N ARG A 159 6.30 44.84 -13.09
CA ARG A 159 5.17 45.73 -12.76
C ARG A 159 5.59 46.97 -11.99
N LYS A 160 6.59 46.88 -11.12
CA LYS A 160 7.10 48.03 -10.35
C LYS A 160 7.97 48.98 -11.17
N SER A 161 8.48 48.52 -12.31
CA SER A 161 9.30 49.30 -13.24
C SER A 161 8.49 50.04 -14.32
N ARG A 162 7.16 49.88 -14.35
CA ARG A 162 6.22 50.69 -15.16
C ARG A 162 5.48 51.64 -14.24
#